data_AF-A0A382F3X1-F1
#
_entry.id   AF-A0A382F3X1-F1
#
_cell.length_a   1.000
_cell.length_b   1.000
_cell.length_c   1.000
_cell.angle_alpha   90.00
_cell.angle_beta   90.00
_cell.angle_gamma   90.00
#
_symmetry.space_group_name_H-M   'P 1'
#
loop_
_entity.id
_entity.type
_entity.pdbx_description
1 polymer ?
#
loop_
_entity_poly.entity_id
_entity_poly.type
_entity_poly.pdbx_seq_one_letter_code
_entity_poly.pdbx_strand_id
1 'polypeptide(L)'
;MTKEMKRFLIAVLRFHGDVLLTTPIINSIKRNYPNALIDVLVYEGTGVLLENDSRVENILEASISSELGFMKRILTELNLLNTLRKNKY
;
A
#
# COMPACT_ATOMS: atom_id res chain seq x y z
N MET A 1 -6.49 -24.39 -15.55
CA MET A 1 -6.03 -23.00 -15.71
C MET A 1 -5.54 -22.48 -14.37
N THR A 2 -4.23 -22.37 -14.19
CA THR A 2 -3.63 -21.68 -13.05
C THR A 2 -4.04 -20.21 -13.14
N LYS A 3 -4.97 -19.78 -12.28
CA LYS A 3 -5.42 -18.38 -12.24
C LYS A 3 -4.20 -17.54 -11.88
N GLU A 4 -3.77 -16.71 -12.82
CA GLU A 4 -2.59 -15.85 -12.66
C GLU A 4 -2.74 -15.00 -11.39
N MET A 5 -1.70 -15.04 -10.55
CA MET A 5 -1.65 -14.28 -9.30
C MET A 5 -1.46 -12.80 -9.64
N LYS A 6 -2.56 -12.04 -9.66
CA LYS A 6 -2.52 -10.60 -9.90
C LYS A 6 -2.12 -9.84 -8.64
N ARG A 7 -1.29 -8.81 -8.79
CA ARG A 7 -0.91 -7.92 -7.70
C ARG A 7 -1.44 -6.52 -7.98
N PHE A 8 -2.02 -5.88 -6.98
CA PHE A 8 -2.60 -4.54 -7.09
C PHE A 8 -1.93 -3.60 -6.10
N LEU A 9 -1.64 -2.38 -6.54
CA LEU A 9 -1.24 -1.27 -5.68
C LEU A 9 -2.38 -0.27 -5.60
N ILE A 10 -2.86 0.03 -4.39
CA ILE A 10 -3.83 1.09 -4.15
C ILE A 10 -3.08 2.26 -3.50
N ALA A 11 -2.89 3.35 -4.25
CA ALA A 11 -2.23 4.56 -3.74
C ALA A 11 -3.27 5.58 -3.26
N VAL A 12 -3.34 5.79 -1.94
CA VAL A 12 -4.27 6.72 -1.30
C VAL A 12 -3.49 7.65 -0.39
N LEU A 13 -3.15 8.81 -0.93
CA LEU A 13 -2.27 9.81 -0.32
C LEU A 13 -3.09 10.97 0.27
N ARG A 14 -4.09 10.67 1.09
CA ARG A 14 -4.91 11.67 1.78
C ARG A 14 -5.16 11.26 3.24
N PHE A 15 -5.98 12.04 3.95
CA PHE A 15 -6.28 11.83 5.38
C PHE A 15 -6.90 10.46 5.66
N HIS A 16 -6.93 10.08 6.94
CA HIS A 16 -7.49 8.82 7.44
C HIS A 16 -8.86 8.43 6.82
N GLY A 17 -9.75 9.41 6.61
CA GLY A 17 -11.08 9.15 6.01
C GLY A 17 -11.01 8.55 4.60
N ASP A 18 -10.08 9.02 3.78
CA ASP A 18 -9.91 8.50 2.42
C ASP A 18 -9.34 7.08 2.43
N VAL A 19 -8.46 6.76 3.38
CA VAL A 19 -7.95 5.39 3.58
C VAL A 19 -9.09 4.45 3.95
N LEU A 20 -9.99 4.83 4.84
CA LEU A 20 -11.14 4.00 5.21
C LEU A 20 -12.05 3.71 4.00
N LEU A 21 -12.26 4.71 3.14
CA LEU A 21 -13.08 4.60 1.92
C LEU A 21 -12.48 3.68 0.85
N THR A 22 -11.26 3.17 1.04
CA THR A 22 -10.64 2.19 0.12
C THR A 22 -11.06 0.75 0.40
N THR A 23 -11.60 0.47 1.59
CA THR A 23 -12.13 -0.85 1.98
C THR A 23 -13.07 -1.49 0.93
N PRO A 24 -14.06 -0.79 0.34
CA PRO A 24 -14.91 -1.36 -0.70
C PRO A 24 -14.14 -1.69 -1.99
N ILE A 25 -13.05 -0.98 -2.30
CA ILE A 25 -12.17 -1.27 -3.44
C ILE A 25 -11.43 -2.58 -3.17
N ILE A 26 -10.82 -2.72 -1.99
CA ILE A 26 -10.13 -3.95 -1.53
C ILE A 26 -11.08 -5.15 -1.63
N ASN A 27 -12.31 -4.99 -1.10
CA ASN A 27 -13.33 -6.05 -1.14
C ASN A 27 -13.71 -6.44 -2.58
N SER A 28 -13.81 -5.47 -3.47
CA SER A 28 -14.15 -5.72 -4.88
C SER A 28 -13.03 -6.41 -5.63
N ILE A 29 -11.77 -6.07 -5.35
CA ILE A 29 -10.62 -6.78 -5.93
C ILE A 29 -10.61 -8.23 -5.46
N LYS A 30 -10.69 -8.50 -4.15
CA LYS A 30 -10.69 -9.88 -3.62
C LYS A 30 -11.88 -10.70 -4.14
N ARG A 31 -13.05 -10.10 -4.33
CA ARG A 31 -14.21 -10.80 -4.90
C ARG A 31 -13.99 -11.26 -6.34
N ASN A 32 -13.36 -10.45 -7.19
CA ASN A 32 -13.10 -10.79 -8.60
C ASN A 32 -11.80 -11.62 -8.76
N TYR A 33 -10.83 -11.36 -7.90
CA TYR A 33 -9.51 -11.98 -7.87
C TYR A 33 -9.20 -12.49 -6.45
N PRO A 34 -9.75 -13.65 -6.04
CA PRO A 34 -9.59 -14.18 -4.68
C PRO A 34 -8.14 -14.33 -4.22
N ASN A 35 -7.26 -14.69 -5.15
CA ASN A 35 -5.84 -14.89 -4.88
C ASN A 35 -4.98 -13.63 -5.14
N ALA A 36 -5.61 -12.48 -5.40
CA ALA A 36 -4.85 -11.27 -5.64
C ALA A 36 -4.09 -10.81 -4.39
N LEU A 37 -2.87 -10.34 -4.59
CA LEU A 37 -2.09 -9.65 -3.56
C LEU A 37 -2.39 -8.15 -3.66
N ILE A 38 -2.64 -7.48 -2.54
CA ILE A 38 -3.02 -6.06 -2.51
C ILE A 38 -2.07 -5.33 -1.58
N ASP A 39 -1.28 -4.42 -2.14
CA ASP A 39 -0.44 -3.51 -1.38
C ASP A 39 -1.11 -2.13 -1.38
N VAL A 40 -1.06 -1.42 -0.25
CA VAL A 40 -1.60 -0.06 -0.11
C VAL A 40 -0.47 0.92 0.12
N LEU A 41 -0.45 2.02 -0.62
CA LEU A 41 0.48 3.12 -0.43
C LEU A 41 -0.26 4.30 0.18
N VAL A 42 0.12 4.69 1.39
CA VAL A 42 -0.56 5.70 2.22
C VAL A 42 0.45 6.68 2.81
N TYR A 43 0.00 7.78 3.40
CA TYR A 43 0.90 8.63 4.18
C TYR A 43 1.20 8.01 5.55
N GLU A 44 2.38 8.29 6.08
CA GLU A 44 2.81 7.86 7.41
C GLU A 44 1.72 8.14 8.46
N GLY A 45 1.40 7.11 9.25
CA GLY A 45 0.38 7.15 10.30
C GLY A 45 -1.05 6.97 9.81
N THR A 46 -1.34 7.07 8.50
CA THR A 46 -2.69 6.82 7.95
C THR A 46 -2.95 5.33 7.69
N GLY A 47 -1.89 4.51 7.62
CA GLY A 47 -1.97 3.07 7.39
C GLY A 47 -2.57 2.28 8.54
N VAL A 48 -2.57 2.82 9.77
CA VAL A 48 -3.09 2.17 10.99
C VAL A 48 -4.51 1.61 10.83
N LEU A 49 -5.33 2.24 9.97
CA LEU A 49 -6.70 1.80 9.71
C LEU A 49 -6.80 0.46 8.97
N LEU A 50 -5.73 0.03 8.30
CA LEU A 50 -5.68 -1.17 7.47
C LEU A 50 -4.77 -2.26 8.05
N GLU A 51 -4.04 -2.01 9.14
CA GLU A 51 -3.08 -2.96 9.74
C GLU A 51 -3.70 -4.30 10.12
N ASN A 52 -4.98 -4.30 10.50
CA ASN A 52 -5.72 -5.50 10.88
C ASN A 52 -6.56 -6.10 9.75
N ASP A 53 -6.49 -5.56 8.53
CA ASP A 53 -7.21 -6.09 7.37
C ASP A 53 -6.39 -7.19 6.69
N SER A 54 -6.75 -8.45 6.93
CA SER A 54 -6.08 -9.62 6.36
C SER A 54 -6.13 -9.71 4.83
N ARG A 55 -6.87 -8.81 4.16
CA ARG A 55 -6.91 -8.73 2.69
C ARG A 55 -5.77 -7.89 2.13
N VAL A 56 -5.16 -7.04 2.96
CA VAL A 56 -4.01 -6.21 2.63
C VAL A 56 -2.74 -6.99 2.93
N GLU A 57 -1.84 -7.04 1.96
CA GLU A 57 -0.58 -7.78 2.03
C GLU A 57 0.53 -6.91 2.62
N ASN A 58 0.69 -5.68 2.12
CA ASN A 58 1.64 -4.71 2.67
C ASN A 58 1.02 -3.32 2.76
N ILE A 59 1.40 -2.60 3.81
CA ILE A 59 1.13 -1.18 3.98
C ILE A 59 2.45 -0.45 3.76
N LEU A 60 2.50 0.33 2.70
CA LEU A 60 3.64 1.14 2.30
C LEU A 60 3.36 2.58 2.72
N GLU A 61 4.20 3.14 3.57
CA GLU A 61 4.02 4.50 4.07
C GLU A 61 4.99 5.47 3.40
N ALA A 62 4.45 6.56 2.86
CA ALA A 62 5.20 7.70 2.36
C ALA A 62 5.31 8.77 3.45
N SER A 63 6.54 9.17 3.80
CA SER A 63 6.81 10.22 4.79
C SER A 63 7.02 11.57 4.12
N ILE A 64 6.27 12.60 4.53
CA ILE A 64 6.45 13.98 4.01
C ILE A 64 7.39 14.82 4.91
N SER A 65 7.61 14.42 6.16
CA SER A 65 8.25 15.28 7.17
C SER A 65 9.73 15.59 6.91
N SER A 66 10.10 16.84 7.17
CA SER A 66 11.40 17.46 6.89
C SER A 66 12.38 17.51 8.08
N GLU A 67 12.12 16.80 9.18
CA GLU A 67 12.89 17.02 10.43
C GLU A 67 13.96 15.97 10.75
N LEU A 68 13.84 14.71 10.30
CA LEU A 68 14.87 13.69 10.51
C LEU A 68 15.67 13.43 9.23
N GLY A 69 16.67 14.28 9.00
CA GLY A 69 17.85 14.04 8.16
C GLY A 69 17.56 13.45 6.78
N PHE A 70 17.48 14.31 5.76
CA PHE A 70 17.38 14.02 4.32
C PHE A 70 17.90 12.64 3.83
N MET A 71 19.03 12.17 4.35
CA MET A 71 19.60 10.84 4.05
C MET A 71 18.68 9.67 4.43
N LYS A 72 18.04 9.72 5.61
CA LYS A 72 17.09 8.68 6.06
C LYS A 72 15.86 8.67 5.15
N ARG A 73 15.36 9.85 4.76
CA ARG A 73 14.26 9.98 3.79
C ARG A 73 14.60 9.36 2.45
N ILE A 74 15.75 9.73 1.87
CA ILE A 74 16.19 9.16 0.59
C ILE A 74 16.27 7.63 0.68
N LEU A 75 16.81 7.09 1.75
CA LEU A 75 16.93 5.64 1.91
C LEU A 75 15.55 4.96 1.99
N THR A 76 14.60 5.54 2.74
CA THR A 76 13.23 5.02 2.84
C THR A 76 12.51 5.10 1.49
N GLU A 77 12.61 6.23 0.79
CA GLU A 77 12.02 6.41 -0.55
C GLU A 77 12.65 5.46 -1.58
N LEU A 78 13.97 5.24 -1.52
CA LEU A 78 14.65 4.27 -2.39
C LEU A 78 14.19 2.83 -2.09
N ASN A 79 14.02 2.47 -0.81
CA ASN A 79 13.48 1.17 -0.42
C ASN A 79 12.02 1.01 -0.86
N LEU A 80 11.22 2.06 -0.76
CA LEU A 80 9.85 2.08 -1.28
C LEU A 80 9.86 1.84 -2.79
N LEU A 81 10.62 2.62 -3.56
CA LEU A 81 10.74 2.46 -5.01
C LEU A 81 11.24 1.06 -5.41
N ASN A 82 12.21 0.51 -4.69
CA ASN A 82 12.70 -0.85 -4.93
C ASN A 82 11.62 -1.90 -4.64
N THR A 83 10.85 -1.74 -3.56
CA THR A 83 9.71 -2.60 -3.24
C THR A 83 8.67 -2.54 -4.34
N LEU A 84 8.35 -1.34 -4.81
CA LEU A 84 7.39 -1.13 -5.88
C LEU A 84 7.85 -1.79 -7.20
N ARG A 85 9.13 -1.61 -7.56
CA ARG A 85 9.73 -2.23 -8.75
C ARG A 85 9.79 -3.76 -8.68
N LYS A 86 10.08 -4.31 -7.50
CA LYS A 86 10.18 -5.76 -7.28
C LYS A 86 8.81 -6.44 -7.37
N ASN A 87 7.78 -5.77 -6.87
CA ASN A 87 6.42 -6.31 -6.83
C ASN A 87 5.72 -6.35 -8.20
N LYS A 88 6.27 -5.69 -9.24
CA LYS A 88 5.79 -5.76 -10.63
C LYS A 88 4.26 -5.67 -10.75
N TYR A 89 3.69 -4.62 -10.12
CA TYR A 89 2.27 -4.30 -10.27
C TYR A 89 1.90 -4.01 -11.73
#